data_AF-A0A8P4GUM0-F1
#
_entry.id   AF-A0A8P4GUM0-F1
#
_cell.length_a   1.000
_cell.length_b   1.000
_cell.length_c   1.000
_cell.angle_alpha   90.00
_cell.angle_beta   90.00
_cell.angle_gamma   90.00
#
_symmetry.space_group_name_H-M   'P 1'
#
loop_
_entity.id
_entity.type
_entity.pdbx_description
1 polymer ?
#
loop_
_entity_poly.entity_id
_entity_poly.type
_entity_poly.pdbx_seq_one_letter_code
_entity_poly.pdbx_strand_id
1 'polypeptide(L)'
;MAGSSESSSAAERIGYITRVQSFSACHRLHSIHLSDEENKSVYGKCNNPNGHGHNYKVEVTVRGKIDRCTGMVMNLTDLKKAIEEVIMTPLDHRNLDKDVPYFSSVASTTENLAVYIWDHMVKALPPNLLYEIKIYETDKNVVIYRGE
;
A
#
# COMPACT_ATOMS: atom_id res chain seq x y z
N MET A 1 -56.13 3.39 -11.28
CA MET A 1 -55.44 2.38 -10.45
C MET A 1 -54.15 2.01 -11.16
N ALA A 2 -53.10 2.82 -11.02
CA ALA A 2 -51.79 2.53 -11.60
C ALA A 2 -51.00 1.72 -10.57
N GLY A 3 -50.67 0.49 -10.92
CA GLY A 3 -49.91 -0.43 -10.07
C GLY A 3 -48.53 0.13 -9.79
N SER A 4 -48.25 0.32 -8.50
CA SER A 4 -46.92 0.57 -7.96
C SER A 4 -46.00 -0.61 -8.30
N SER A 5 -45.02 -0.40 -9.19
CA SER A 5 -43.93 -1.34 -9.38
C SER A 5 -43.06 -1.33 -8.13
N GLU A 6 -43.25 -2.32 -7.26
CA GLU A 6 -42.32 -2.63 -6.18
C GLU A 6 -40.94 -2.95 -6.77
N SER A 7 -40.07 -1.95 -6.75
CA SER A 7 -38.64 -2.12 -6.96
C SER A 7 -38.11 -2.96 -5.80
N SER A 8 -37.99 -4.27 -6.01
CA SER A 8 -37.28 -5.19 -5.12
C SER A 8 -35.91 -4.61 -4.76
N SER A 9 -35.75 -4.18 -3.50
CA SER A 9 -34.46 -3.72 -2.96
C SER A 9 -33.56 -4.93 -2.73
N ALA A 10 -33.00 -5.49 -3.81
CA ALA A 10 -31.99 -6.52 -3.68
C ALA A 10 -30.85 -5.99 -2.80
N ALA A 11 -30.55 -6.71 -1.72
CA ALA A 11 -29.55 -6.33 -0.73
C ALA A 11 -28.24 -5.92 -1.41
N GLU A 12 -27.67 -4.82 -0.94
CA GLU A 12 -26.47 -4.24 -1.51
C GLU A 12 -25.28 -5.19 -1.31
N ARG A 13 -24.75 -5.74 -2.41
CA ARG A 13 -23.63 -6.68 -2.37
C ARG A 13 -22.33 -5.90 -2.30
N ILE A 14 -21.54 -6.15 -1.26
CA ILE A 14 -20.20 -5.59 -1.10
C ILE A 14 -19.17 -6.60 -1.58
N GLY A 15 -18.24 -6.17 -2.42
CA GLY A 15 -17.11 -6.96 -2.88
C GLY A 15 -15.78 -6.38 -2.39
N TYR A 16 -14.76 -7.24 -2.40
CA TYR A 16 -13.38 -6.89 -2.13
C TYR A 16 -12.54 -7.33 -3.31
N ILE A 17 -11.68 -6.44 -3.82
CA ILE A 17 -10.72 -6.75 -4.86
C ILE A 17 -9.34 -6.54 -4.28
N THR A 18 -8.51 -7.57 -4.30
CA THR A 18 -7.09 -7.46 -3.97
C THR A 18 -6.26 -7.62 -5.23
N ARG A 19 -5.42 -6.63 -5.51
CA ARG A 19 -4.40 -6.72 -6.56
C ARG A 19 -3.04 -6.86 -5.89
N VAL A 20 -2.27 -7.86 -6.32
CA VAL A 20 -0.93 -8.16 -5.81
C VAL A 20 0.10 -7.67 -6.80
N GLN A 21 1.16 -7.03 -6.31
CA GLN A 21 2.28 -6.56 -7.10
C GLN A 21 3.58 -6.76 -6.30
N SER A 22 4.70 -6.94 -7.01
CA SER A 22 6.03 -6.99 -6.40
C SER A 22 6.91 -5.91 -6.97
N PHE A 23 7.80 -5.39 -6.13
CA PHE A 23 8.85 -4.43 -6.50
C PHE A 23 10.11 -4.72 -5.69
N SER A 24 11.27 -4.37 -6.25
CA SER A 24 12.57 -4.56 -5.61
C SER A 24 13.12 -3.21 -5.16
N ALA A 25 13.48 -3.08 -3.87
CA ALA A 25 14.07 -1.84 -3.38
C ALA A 25 15.14 -2.12 -2.31
N CYS A 26 16.09 -1.21 -2.20
CA CYS A 26 17.09 -1.22 -1.12
C CYS A 26 16.84 -0.09 -0.12
N HIS A 27 17.26 -0.29 1.12
CA HIS A 27 17.11 0.67 2.21
C HIS A 27 18.11 0.42 3.36
N ARG A 28 18.16 1.36 4.29
CA ARG A 28 18.85 1.27 5.58
C ARG A 28 17.92 1.81 6.66
N LEU A 29 17.60 0.98 7.65
CA LEU A 29 16.85 1.47 8.79
C LEU A 29 17.77 2.33 9.67
N HIS A 30 17.58 3.64 9.64
CA HIS A 30 18.33 4.62 10.42
C HIS A 30 17.41 5.81 10.74
N SER A 31 17.34 6.20 12.00
CA SER A 31 16.60 7.37 12.48
C SER A 31 17.56 8.54 12.68
N ILE A 32 17.22 9.69 12.11
CA ILE A 32 17.96 10.95 12.30
C ILE A 32 17.81 11.53 13.71
N HIS A 33 16.92 10.95 14.53
CA HIS A 33 16.65 11.38 15.90
C HIS A 33 17.39 10.55 16.96
N LEU A 34 18.15 9.54 16.54
CA LEU A 34 18.92 8.64 17.41
C LEU A 34 20.42 8.80 17.13
N SER A 35 21.25 8.53 18.14
CA SER A 35 22.70 8.41 17.96
C SER A 35 23.04 7.19 17.07
N ASP A 36 24.30 7.09 16.62
CA ASP A 36 24.75 5.91 15.87
C ASP A 36 24.71 4.62 16.71
N GLU A 37 25.06 4.70 18.00
CA GLU A 37 24.97 3.57 18.94
C GLU A 37 23.53 3.14 19.18
N GLU A 38 22.62 4.11 19.37
CA GLU A 38 21.18 3.84 19.53
C GLU A 38 20.60 3.20 18.27
N ASN A 39 20.91 3.75 17.09
CA ASN A 39 20.50 3.19 15.80
C ASN A 39 20.98 1.75 15.63
N LYS A 40 22.25 1.48 15.93
CA LYS A 40 22.82 0.13 15.86
C LYS A 40 22.15 -0.82 16.86
N SER A 41 21.81 -0.34 18.06
CA SER A 41 21.12 -1.13 19.07
C SER A 41 19.68 -1.44 18.68
N VAL A 42 18.95 -0.46 18.13
CA VAL A 42 17.53 -0.59 17.76
C VAL A 42 17.34 -1.43 16.50
N TYR A 43 18.07 -1.10 15.43
CA TYR A 43 17.86 -1.70 14.11
C TYR A 43 18.83 -2.83 13.78
N GLY A 44 19.90 -3.01 14.57
CA GLY A 44 20.84 -4.12 14.43
C GLY A 44 21.40 -4.24 13.00
N LYS A 45 21.23 -5.43 12.40
CA LYS A 45 21.72 -5.72 11.04
C LYS A 45 21.08 -4.84 9.96
N CYS A 46 19.85 -4.38 10.16
CA CYS A 46 19.16 -3.51 9.22
C CYS A 46 19.73 -2.09 9.17
N ASN A 47 20.59 -1.70 10.13
CA ASN A 47 21.32 -0.43 10.13
C ASN A 47 22.64 -0.46 9.33
N ASN A 48 22.95 -1.54 8.59
CA ASN A 48 24.17 -1.64 7.79
C ASN A 48 24.44 -0.34 7.00
N PRO A 49 25.61 0.32 7.14
CA PRO A 49 25.88 1.61 6.49
C PRO A 49 25.71 1.60 4.96
N ASN A 50 25.92 0.45 4.32
CA ASN A 50 25.72 0.26 2.87
C ASN A 50 24.32 -0.21 2.49
N GLY A 51 23.41 -0.33 3.47
CA GLY A 51 22.05 -0.80 3.29
C GLY A 51 21.92 -2.30 3.05
N HIS A 52 20.71 -2.71 2.69
CA HIS A 52 20.30 -4.03 2.25
C HIS A 52 19.05 -3.86 1.38
N GLY A 53 18.44 -4.93 0.88
CA GLY A 53 17.23 -4.80 0.07
C GLY A 53 16.35 -6.03 0.10
N HIS A 54 15.15 -5.84 -0.44
CA HIS A 54 14.08 -6.83 -0.42
C HIS A 54 13.33 -6.85 -1.74
N ASN A 55 12.71 -8.00 -2.01
CA ASN A 55 11.67 -8.13 -3.02
C ASN A 55 10.34 -8.01 -2.30
N TYR A 56 9.87 -6.78 -2.16
CA TYR A 56 8.61 -6.50 -1.50
C TYR A 56 7.46 -7.08 -2.32
N LYS A 57 6.46 -7.62 -1.63
CA LYS A 57 5.15 -7.94 -2.22
C LYS A 57 4.11 -7.07 -1.54
N VAL A 58 3.36 -6.31 -2.33
CA VAL A 58 2.26 -5.46 -1.85
C VAL A 58 0.94 -6.01 -2.34
N GLU A 59 -0.01 -6.14 -1.44
CA GLU A 59 -1.41 -6.39 -1.73
C GLU A 59 -2.19 -5.11 -1.46
N VAL A 60 -2.86 -4.60 -2.49
CA VAL A 60 -3.75 -3.45 -2.39
C VAL A 60 -5.18 -3.95 -2.48
N THR A 61 -5.94 -3.80 -1.39
CA THR A 61 -7.34 -4.19 -1.34
C THR A 61 -8.24 -2.96 -1.40
N VAL A 62 -9.18 -2.99 -2.34
CA VAL A 62 -10.31 -2.06 -2.40
C VAL A 62 -11.62 -2.76 -2.04
N ARG A 63 -12.55 -2.03 -1.42
CA ARG A 63 -13.85 -2.50 -0.96
C ARG A 63 -14.94 -1.56 -1.44
N GLY A 64 -16.02 -2.10 -1.99
CA GLY A 64 -17.14 -1.28 -2.43
C GLY A 64 -18.34 -2.09 -2.91
N LYS A 65 -19.35 -1.37 -3.37
CA LYS A 65 -20.57 -1.95 -3.93
C LYS A 65 -20.24 -2.63 -5.26
N ILE A 66 -20.79 -3.82 -5.49
CA ILE A 66 -20.73 -4.45 -6.80
C ILE A 66 -21.74 -3.75 -7.70
N ASP A 67 -21.24 -3.02 -8.70
CA ASP A 67 -22.09 -2.33 -9.66
C ASP A 67 -23.01 -3.32 -10.41
N ARG A 68 -24.29 -2.98 -10.53
CA ARG A 68 -25.30 -3.90 -11.07
C ARG A 68 -25.19 -4.10 -12.58
N CYS A 69 -24.64 -3.13 -13.30
CA CYS A 69 -24.51 -3.18 -14.75
C CYS A 69 -23.23 -3.91 -15.18
N THR A 70 -22.13 -3.65 -14.49
CA THR A 70 -20.80 -4.14 -14.83
C THR A 70 -20.35 -5.33 -14.00
N GLY A 71 -20.94 -5.55 -12.82
CA GLY A 71 -20.51 -6.60 -11.89
C GLY A 71 -19.18 -6.31 -11.18
N MET A 72 -18.68 -5.07 -11.23
CA MET A 72 -17.38 -4.70 -10.68
C MET A 72 -17.52 -3.84 -9.41
N VAL A 73 -16.57 -3.98 -8.48
CA VAL A 73 -16.34 -2.98 -7.42
C VAL A 73 -15.58 -1.78 -7.98
N MET A 74 -14.57 -2.06 -8.80
CA MET A 74 -13.74 -1.11 -9.51
C MET A 74 -13.20 -1.78 -10.76
N ASN A 75 -12.97 -1.02 -11.83
CA ASN A 75 -12.25 -1.52 -13.01
C ASN A 75 -10.80 -1.86 -12.64
N LEU A 76 -10.38 -3.10 -12.91
CA LEU A 76 -9.02 -3.59 -12.60
C LEU A 76 -7.92 -2.85 -13.36
N THR A 77 -8.23 -2.28 -14.53
CA THR A 77 -7.29 -1.45 -15.29
C THR A 77 -6.97 -0.16 -14.57
N ASP A 78 -7.98 0.47 -13.94
CA ASP A 78 -7.79 1.70 -13.18
C ASP A 78 -7.01 1.43 -11.88
N LEU A 79 -7.32 0.32 -11.19
CA LEU A 79 -6.53 -0.12 -10.02
C LEU A 79 -5.07 -0.42 -10.39
N LYS A 80 -4.83 -1.05 -11.55
CA LYS A 80 -3.47 -1.28 -12.04
C LYS A 80 -2.73 0.05 -12.27
N LYS A 81 -3.39 1.02 -12.90
CA LYS A 81 -2.81 2.34 -13.17
C LYS A 81 -2.45 3.07 -11.87
N ALA A 82 -3.33 3.07 -10.88
CA ALA A 82 -3.06 3.66 -9.58
C ALA A 82 -1.85 3.00 -8.88
N ILE A 83 -1.76 1.66 -8.91
CA ILE A 83 -0.60 0.93 -8.36
C ILE A 83 0.68 1.26 -9.12
N GLU A 84 0.63 1.39 -10.44
CA GLU A 84 1.80 1.76 -11.24
C GLU A 84 2.34 3.14 -10.86
N GLU A 85 1.44 4.11 -10.69
CA GLU A 85 1.79 5.50 -10.34
C GLU A 85 2.27 5.64 -8.90
N VAL A 86 1.65 4.93 -7.94
CA VAL A 86 1.93 5.09 -6.51
C VAL A 86 3.03 4.16 -5.99
N ILE A 87 3.16 2.96 -6.56
CA ILE A 87 4.07 1.92 -6.07
C ILE A 87 5.21 1.72 -7.05
N MET A 88 4.92 1.32 -8.29
CA MET A 88 5.96 0.86 -9.21
C MET A 88 6.90 1.99 -9.63
N THR A 89 6.35 3.10 -10.12
CA THR A 89 7.13 4.23 -10.62
C THR A 89 8.05 4.83 -9.55
N PRO A 90 7.59 5.10 -8.31
CA PRO A 90 8.44 5.70 -7.29
C PRO A 90 9.29 4.71 -6.48
N LEU A 91 8.94 3.41 -6.40
CA LEU A 91 9.60 2.47 -5.47
C LEU A 91 10.41 1.36 -6.15
N ASP A 92 10.04 0.93 -7.36
CA ASP A 92 10.70 -0.21 -7.99
C ASP A 92 12.10 0.14 -8.49
N HIS A 93 13.06 -0.74 -8.20
CA HIS A 93 14.48 -0.58 -8.46
C HIS A 93 15.07 0.73 -7.88
N ARG A 94 14.59 1.15 -6.71
CA ARG A 94 15.04 2.35 -6.00
C ARG A 94 15.74 2.05 -4.68
N ASN A 95 16.52 3.03 -4.22
CA ASN A 95 16.88 3.16 -2.82
C ASN A 95 15.81 4.00 -2.12
N LEU A 96 15.07 3.44 -1.15
CA LEU A 96 13.97 4.13 -0.47
C LEU A 96 14.46 5.43 0.18
N ASP A 97 15.55 5.38 0.94
CA ASP A 97 16.02 6.51 1.74
C ASP A 97 16.65 7.64 0.90
N LYS A 98 17.12 7.33 -0.31
CA LYS A 98 17.84 8.28 -1.19
C LYS A 98 17.01 8.80 -2.34
N ASP A 99 16.17 7.94 -2.94
CA ASP A 99 15.47 8.25 -4.18
C ASP A 99 14.01 8.67 -3.94
N VAL A 100 13.46 8.40 -2.75
CA VAL A 100 12.07 8.72 -2.40
C VAL A 100 12.06 9.81 -1.31
N PRO A 101 11.69 11.06 -1.66
CA PRO A 101 11.81 12.20 -0.75
C PRO A 101 11.15 12.02 0.62
N TYR A 102 10.07 11.24 0.70
CA TYR A 102 9.38 10.92 1.96
C TYR A 102 10.30 10.28 3.00
N PHE A 103 11.18 9.35 2.60
CA PHE A 103 12.06 8.63 3.52
C PHE A 103 13.36 9.37 3.86
N SER A 104 13.54 10.59 3.36
CA SER A 104 14.70 11.43 3.75
C SER A 104 14.67 11.86 5.23
N SER A 105 13.48 11.86 5.84
CA SER A 105 13.26 12.25 7.24
C SER A 105 12.45 11.23 8.04
N VAL A 106 12.08 10.10 7.42
CA VAL A 106 11.24 9.05 8.00
C VAL A 106 11.95 7.71 7.81
N ALA A 107 12.13 6.94 8.88
CA ALA A 107 12.75 5.62 8.77
C ALA A 107 11.94 4.71 7.83
N SER A 108 12.60 4.09 6.86
CA SER A 108 12.00 3.23 5.83
C SER A 108 11.61 1.83 6.32
N THR A 109 11.04 1.74 7.52
CA THR A 109 10.40 0.53 8.06
C THR A 109 9.21 0.12 7.19
N THR A 110 8.84 -1.15 7.23
CA THR A 110 7.70 -1.66 6.44
C THR A 110 6.37 -1.00 6.86
N GLU A 111 6.24 -0.62 8.14
CA GLU A 111 5.15 0.18 8.70
C GLU A 111 5.02 1.54 8.00
N ASN A 112 6.08 2.34 8.02
CA ASN A 112 6.09 3.64 7.34
C ASN A 112 5.95 3.52 5.82
N LEU A 113 6.40 2.43 5.21
CA LEU A 113 6.16 2.14 3.80
C LEU A 113 4.68 1.85 3.52
N ALA A 114 3.99 1.12 4.38
CA ALA A 114 2.54 0.90 4.27
C ALA A 114 1.75 2.20 4.41
N VAL A 115 2.15 3.08 5.34
CA VAL A 115 1.57 4.43 5.49
C VAL A 115 1.83 5.28 4.25
N TYR A 116 3.07 5.31 3.75
CA TYR A 116 3.40 6.04 2.52
C TYR A 116 2.53 5.60 1.35
N ILE A 117 2.42 4.28 1.11
CA ILE A 117 1.59 3.75 0.03
C ILE A 117 0.13 4.10 0.25
N TRP A 118 -0.40 3.95 1.46
CA TRP A 118 -1.78 4.29 1.79
C TRP A 118 -2.10 5.75 1.49
N ASP A 119 -1.31 6.69 1.99
CA ASP A 119 -1.54 8.13 1.84
C ASP A 119 -1.55 8.59 0.38
N HIS A 120 -0.81 7.90 -0.48
CA HIS A 120 -0.79 8.17 -1.92
C HIS A 120 -1.93 7.44 -2.65
N MET A 121 -2.25 6.20 -2.27
CA MET A 121 -3.36 5.44 -2.85
C MET A 121 -4.72 6.09 -2.55
N VAL A 122 -4.93 6.67 -1.36
CA VAL A 122 -6.17 7.40 -1.03
C VAL A 122 -6.39 8.59 -1.97
N LYS A 123 -5.32 9.22 -2.46
CA LYS A 123 -5.39 10.35 -3.41
C LYS A 123 -5.59 9.88 -4.85
N ALA A 124 -5.07 8.70 -5.20
CA ALA A 124 -5.14 8.12 -6.54
C ALA A 124 -6.45 7.36 -6.81
N LEU A 125 -7.16 6.94 -5.77
CA LEU A 125 -8.41 6.17 -5.86
C LEU A 125 -9.63 7.06 -5.56
N PRO A 126 -10.83 6.68 -6.06
CA PRO A 126 -12.06 7.33 -5.60
C PRO A 126 -12.24 7.20 -4.08
N PRO A 127 -12.86 8.20 -3.42
CA PRO A 127 -12.99 8.21 -1.96
C PRO A 127 -13.65 6.96 -1.40
N ASN A 128 -13.21 6.53 -0.21
CA ASN A 128 -13.77 5.40 0.55
C ASN A 128 -13.70 4.02 -0.13
N LEU A 129 -12.90 3.85 -1.21
CA LEU A 129 -12.66 2.54 -1.82
C LEU A 129 -11.49 1.79 -1.20
N LEU A 130 -10.40 2.47 -0.82
CA LEU A 130 -9.22 1.81 -0.26
C LEU A 130 -9.58 1.18 1.09
N TYR A 131 -9.18 -0.09 1.26
CA TYR A 131 -9.53 -0.87 2.45
C TYR A 131 -8.32 -1.40 3.21
N GLU A 132 -7.29 -1.87 2.50
CA GLU A 132 -6.12 -2.46 3.12
C GLU A 132 -4.89 -2.32 2.23
N ILE A 133 -3.77 -1.92 2.82
CA ILE A 133 -2.44 -2.11 2.26
C ILE A 133 -1.75 -3.18 3.10
N LYS A 134 -1.36 -4.29 2.47
CA LYS A 134 -0.56 -5.34 3.11
C LYS A 134 0.79 -5.46 2.40
N ILE A 135 1.87 -5.40 3.14
CA ILE A 135 3.23 -5.49 2.61
C ILE A 135 3.95 -6.66 3.25
N TYR A 136 4.54 -7.50 2.40
CA TYR A 136 5.49 -8.52 2.79
C TYR A 136 6.87 -7.96 2.44
N GLU A 137 7.66 -7.64 3.45
CA GLU A 137 9.09 -7.32 3.29
C GLU A 137 9.86 -8.60 2.97
N THR A 138 9.49 -9.68 3.65
CA THR A 138 9.92 -11.05 3.37
C THR A 138 8.73 -11.98 3.53
N ASP A 139 8.89 -13.27 3.25
CA ASP A 139 7.84 -14.27 3.48
C ASP A 139 7.41 -14.41 4.95
N LYS A 140 8.20 -13.86 5.89
CA LYS A 140 7.98 -13.98 7.34
C LYS A 140 7.63 -12.66 8.02
N ASN A 141 7.83 -11.53 7.36
CA ASN A 141 7.59 -10.19 7.91
C ASN A 141 6.48 -9.52 7.10
N VAL A 142 5.34 -9.30 7.75
CA VAL A 142 4.15 -8.76 7.10
C VAL A 142 3.57 -7.63 7.92
N VAL A 143 3.27 -6.51 7.25
CA VAL A 143 2.60 -5.35 7.83
C VAL A 143 1.27 -5.16 7.12
N ILE A 144 0.26 -4.75 7.88
CA ILE A 144 -1.06 -4.35 7.39
C ILE A 144 -1.36 -2.95 7.91
N TYR A 145 -1.86 -2.08 7.04
CA TYR A 145 -2.36 -0.75 7.40
C TYR A 145 -3.70 -0.48 6.73
N ARG A 146 -4.68 0.05 7.48
CA ARG A 146 -6.04 0.35 6.99
C ARG A 146 -6.47 1.80 7.21
N GLY A 147 -5.52 2.69 7.48
CA GLY A 147 -5.77 4.12 7.65
C GLY A 147 -6.47 4.48 8.96
N GLU A 148 -6.27 3.68 10.01
CA GLU A 148 -6.74 3.98 11.37
C GLU A 148 -6.08 5.22 12.01
#